data_AF-A0A7Y2BMW3-F1
#
_entry.id   AF-A0A7Y2BMW3-F1
#
_cell.length_a   1.000
_cell.length_b   1.000
_cell.length_c   1.000
_cell.angle_alpha   90.00
_cell.angle_beta   90.00
_cell.angle_gamma   90.00
#
_symmetry.space_group_name_H-M   'P 1'
#
loop_
_entity.id
_entity.type
_entity.pdbx_description
1 polymer ?
#
loop_
_entity_poly.entity_id
_entity_poly.type
_entity_poly.pdbx_seq_one_letter_code
_entity_poly.pdbx_strand_id
1 'polypeptide(L)'
;MSTTCHKQSRLAMLLLLGCVSVGGNDSNAGENTQLALVVANKTTSEHTQPTSALSDNFEARTIDPTKWWMRQAHHGHYWIEPRMSRVARKSIAISVDGLVRGCGQSCQRNEIREAPQHQIKFGEEAWYSFSFRLTGATSTSRWVSGQWKQQSGGSPFLAQRFNRGVYTITVQDDDCRVVVASSDASAQNLPVTERNNSTTARIFPVAGTKTTCKTDIRVQHSANHVLPDPYRGWVDMNYRVRGGRNGKGLIEIWANGRFIARVTGSIGDKVAAGPYQYFKFGIYRNFTPGPATAYLDNYTRIRSMPVTTYVQGDNGDRQL
;
A
#
# COMPACT_ATOMS: atom_id res chain seq x y z
N MET A 1 -30.89 52.39 -1.66
CA MET A 1 -29.50 51.98 -1.92
C MET A 1 -29.48 50.44 -1.87
N SER A 2 -29.91 49.71 -2.91
CA SER A 2 -29.20 49.36 -4.16
C SER A 2 -27.86 48.65 -3.88
N THR A 3 -27.50 47.46 -4.36
CA THR A 3 -28.07 46.52 -5.36
C THR A 3 -27.32 45.18 -5.26
N THR A 4 -27.99 44.09 -5.61
CA THR A 4 -27.47 42.73 -5.85
C THR A 4 -26.53 42.65 -7.07
N CYS A 5 -25.63 41.64 -7.12
CA CYS A 5 -25.04 41.20 -8.39
C CYS A 5 -24.70 39.70 -8.40
N HIS A 6 -25.51 38.93 -9.14
CA HIS A 6 -25.15 37.67 -9.78
C HIS A 6 -24.50 37.98 -11.14
N LYS A 7 -23.46 37.25 -11.55
CA LYS A 7 -23.09 37.13 -12.96
C LYS A 7 -22.73 35.70 -13.32
N GLN A 8 -23.65 35.09 -14.08
CA GLN A 8 -23.38 34.03 -15.05
C GLN A 8 -22.44 34.57 -16.13
N SER A 9 -21.49 33.77 -16.60
CA SER A 9 -20.74 34.06 -17.82
C SER A 9 -21.20 33.11 -18.93
N ARG A 10 -21.83 33.69 -19.96
CA ARG A 10 -22.12 33.04 -21.24
C ARG A 10 -20.90 33.14 -22.15
N LEU A 11 -20.64 32.05 -22.85
CA LEU A 11 -19.67 31.91 -23.93
C LEU A 11 -20.21 32.65 -25.17
N ALA A 12 -19.41 33.54 -25.76
CA ALA A 12 -19.63 34.08 -27.10
C ALA A 12 -18.36 33.83 -27.91
N MET A 13 -18.44 32.98 -28.93
CA MET A 13 -17.35 32.69 -29.85
C MET A 13 -17.63 33.43 -31.16
N LEU A 14 -16.78 34.41 -31.45
CA LEU A 14 -16.80 35.25 -32.64
C LEU A 14 -16.23 34.44 -33.82
N LEU A 15 -17.00 34.25 -34.89
CA LEU A 15 -16.52 33.71 -36.17
C LEU A 15 -16.04 34.87 -37.05
N LEU A 16 -14.75 34.88 -37.40
CA LEU A 16 -14.20 35.68 -38.50
C LEU A 16 -14.27 34.84 -39.78
N LEU A 17 -15.15 35.22 -40.71
CA LEU A 17 -15.07 34.79 -42.11
C LEU A 17 -14.09 35.70 -42.85
N GLY A 18 -13.03 35.11 -43.40
CA GLY A 18 -12.21 35.74 -44.43
C GLY A 18 -12.77 35.41 -45.81
N CYS A 19 -13.13 36.43 -46.58
CA CYS A 19 -13.39 36.34 -48.02
C CYS A 19 -12.08 36.09 -48.77
N VAL A 20 -12.08 35.16 -49.72
CA VAL A 20 -11.08 35.10 -50.80
C VAL A 20 -11.81 35.28 -52.12
N SER A 21 -11.37 36.26 -52.90
CA SER A 21 -11.86 36.59 -54.23
C SER A 21 -11.33 35.61 -55.27
N VAL A 22 -12.20 35.27 -56.24
CA VAL A 22 -11.85 34.44 -57.41
C VAL A 22 -11.57 35.36 -58.59
N GLY A 23 -10.37 35.27 -59.16
CA GLY A 23 -9.99 35.77 -60.48
C GLY A 23 -9.52 34.57 -61.33
N GLY A 24 -10.03 34.45 -62.55
CA GLY A 24 -10.00 33.21 -63.35
C GLY A 24 -8.85 33.05 -64.36
N ASN A 25 -8.94 31.90 -65.05
CA ASN A 25 -8.17 31.33 -66.18
C ASN A 25 -6.69 30.99 -65.88
N ASP A 26 -6.13 29.80 -66.17
CA ASP A 26 -6.30 28.92 -67.34
C ASP A 26 -6.07 27.40 -67.05
N SER A 27 -6.65 26.59 -67.96
CA SER A 27 -6.39 25.20 -68.41
C SER A 27 -5.54 24.17 -67.64
N ASN A 28 -6.18 23.00 -67.47
CA ASN A 28 -5.70 21.60 -67.63
C ASN A 28 -4.84 20.89 -66.57
N ALA A 29 -5.17 19.60 -66.46
CA ALA A 29 -4.47 18.46 -65.85
C ALA A 29 -4.70 18.20 -64.35
N GLY A 30 -5.70 17.34 -64.11
CA GLY A 30 -5.67 16.20 -63.19
C GLY A 30 -5.06 16.35 -61.79
N GLU A 31 -5.92 16.34 -60.77
CA GLU A 31 -5.68 15.59 -59.53
C GLU A 31 -6.98 15.48 -58.72
N ASN A 32 -7.41 14.24 -58.47
CA ASN A 32 -8.53 13.92 -57.59
C ASN A 32 -8.11 14.23 -56.14
N THR A 33 -8.45 15.42 -55.64
CA THR A 33 -8.25 15.76 -54.24
C THR A 33 -9.57 15.59 -53.49
N GLN A 34 -9.78 14.43 -52.87
CA GLN A 34 -10.87 14.25 -51.91
C GLN A 34 -10.59 15.14 -50.69
N LEU A 35 -11.46 16.13 -50.44
CA LEU A 35 -11.51 16.82 -49.16
C LEU A 35 -11.95 15.82 -48.08
N ALA A 36 -10.98 15.23 -47.37
CA ALA A 36 -11.25 14.55 -46.12
C ALA A 36 -11.55 15.59 -45.03
N LEU A 37 -12.81 15.65 -44.60
CA LEU A 37 -13.23 16.38 -43.42
C LEU A 37 -12.59 15.72 -42.19
N VAL A 38 -11.43 16.23 -41.75
CA VAL A 38 -10.84 15.83 -40.48
C VAL A 38 -11.67 16.45 -39.36
N VAL A 39 -12.66 15.71 -38.86
CA VAL A 39 -13.27 15.98 -37.56
C VAL A 39 -12.19 15.73 -36.53
N ALA A 40 -11.52 16.80 -36.09
CA ALA A 40 -10.66 16.75 -34.93
C ALA A 40 -11.55 16.47 -33.72
N ASN A 41 -11.73 15.18 -33.41
CA ASN A 41 -12.22 14.75 -32.10
C ASN A 41 -11.20 15.29 -31.09
N LYS A 42 -11.55 16.42 -30.48
CA LYS A 42 -10.89 16.94 -29.31
C LYS A 42 -11.12 15.90 -28.23
N THR A 43 -10.23 14.92 -28.13
CA THR A 43 -10.10 14.07 -26.95
C THR A 43 -9.85 15.05 -25.81
N THR A 44 -10.92 15.36 -25.08
CA THR A 44 -10.83 15.91 -23.75
C THR A 44 -10.02 14.87 -22.97
N SER A 45 -8.71 15.14 -22.88
CA SER A 45 -7.88 14.61 -21.82
C SER A 45 -8.63 14.94 -20.54
N GLU A 46 -9.32 13.94 -20.00
CA GLU A 46 -9.77 13.98 -18.63
C GLU A 46 -8.52 14.22 -17.81
N HIS A 47 -8.44 15.44 -17.29
CA HIS A 47 -7.38 15.85 -16.39
C HIS A 47 -7.55 15.01 -15.12
N THR A 48 -6.91 13.83 -15.11
CA THR A 48 -6.87 12.96 -13.96
C THR A 48 -6.22 13.76 -12.86
N GLN A 49 -7.01 14.14 -11.86
CA GLN A 49 -6.53 14.80 -10.65
C GLN A 49 -5.25 14.09 -10.19
N PRO A 50 -4.19 14.82 -9.81
CA PRO A 50 -2.94 14.20 -9.41
C PRO A 50 -3.27 13.18 -8.33
N THR A 51 -3.00 11.91 -8.64
CA THR A 51 -3.01 10.82 -7.68
C THR A 51 -2.23 11.30 -6.47
N SER A 52 -2.87 11.44 -5.30
CA SER A 52 -2.21 11.90 -4.08
C SER A 52 -1.23 10.83 -3.60
N ALA A 53 -0.12 10.74 -4.31
CA ALA A 53 0.99 9.85 -4.05
C ALA A 53 1.71 10.37 -2.80
N LEU A 54 1.86 9.50 -1.81
CA LEU A 54 2.74 9.76 -0.67
C LEU A 54 4.00 8.94 -0.89
N SER A 55 5.16 9.59 -0.99
CA SER A 55 6.43 8.88 -1.17
C SER A 55 7.54 9.44 -0.30
N ASP A 56 8.42 8.56 0.14
CA ASP A 56 9.63 8.90 0.89
C ASP A 56 10.73 7.86 0.64
N ASN A 57 11.85 8.31 0.08
CA ASN A 57 13.06 7.52 -0.11
C ASN A 57 14.08 7.76 1.01
N PHE A 58 13.74 8.57 2.03
CA PHE A 58 14.57 8.85 3.19
C PHE A 58 15.96 9.43 2.88
N GLU A 59 16.14 10.05 1.71
CA GLU A 59 17.41 10.67 1.32
C GLU A 59 17.66 12.03 1.98
N ALA A 60 16.60 12.65 2.53
CA ALA A 60 16.70 13.85 3.33
C ALA A 60 17.53 13.63 4.61
N ARG A 61 18.02 14.72 5.22
CA ARG A 61 18.79 14.62 6.48
C ARG A 61 17.91 14.30 7.70
N THR A 62 16.63 14.60 7.60
CA THR A 62 15.63 14.45 8.66
C THR A 62 14.36 13.87 8.08
N ILE A 63 13.58 13.20 8.92
CA ILE A 63 12.25 12.69 8.55
C ILE A 63 11.31 13.87 8.32
N ASP A 64 10.54 13.84 7.23
CA ASP A 64 9.58 14.87 6.89
C ASP A 64 8.31 14.74 7.78
N PRO A 65 8.05 15.67 8.71
CA PRO A 65 6.90 15.60 9.60
C PRO A 65 5.57 15.88 8.88
N THR A 66 5.62 16.41 7.66
CA THR A 66 4.43 16.55 6.81
C THR A 66 4.01 15.21 6.22
N LYS A 67 4.92 14.24 6.10
CA LYS A 67 4.64 12.88 5.61
C LYS A 67 4.38 11.91 6.75
N TRP A 68 5.11 12.06 7.85
CA TRP A 68 5.11 11.10 8.95
C TRP A 68 4.73 11.73 10.29
N TRP A 69 3.80 11.08 10.99
CA TRP A 69 3.49 11.37 12.38
C TRP A 69 4.40 10.60 13.32
N MET A 70 5.17 11.35 14.11
CA MET A 70 6.30 10.85 14.89
C MET A 70 6.03 10.70 16.39
N ARG A 71 4.80 10.91 16.89
CA ARG A 71 4.54 10.86 18.36
C ARG A 71 4.75 9.47 18.98
N GLN A 72 4.74 8.41 18.19
CA GLN A 72 5.07 7.05 18.64
C GLN A 72 6.51 6.65 18.31
N ALA A 73 7.30 7.59 17.79
CA ALA A 73 8.71 7.43 17.55
C ALA A 73 9.50 8.00 18.74
N HIS A 74 10.35 7.17 19.36
CA HIS A 74 11.15 7.59 20.51
C HIS A 74 12.42 8.31 20.04
N HIS A 75 12.60 9.56 20.51
CA HIS A 75 13.80 10.34 20.21
C HIS A 75 15.07 9.58 20.60
N GLY A 76 16.11 9.62 19.75
CA GLY A 76 17.34 8.86 19.94
C GLY A 76 17.27 7.38 19.54
N HIS A 77 16.07 6.86 19.23
CA HIS A 77 15.88 5.48 18.79
C HIS A 77 15.35 5.38 17.35
N TYR A 78 15.45 6.46 16.58
CA TYR A 78 15.32 6.44 15.13
C TYR A 78 16.34 7.40 14.52
N TRP A 79 16.81 7.10 13.32
CA TRP A 79 17.75 7.95 12.59
C TRP A 79 17.66 7.68 11.09
N ILE A 80 18.20 8.62 10.29
CA ILE A 80 18.47 8.36 8.88
C ILE A 80 19.80 7.60 8.80
N GLU A 81 19.75 6.37 8.34
CA GLU A 81 20.86 5.41 8.27
C GLU A 81 21.61 5.56 6.94
N PRO A 82 22.88 6.01 6.94
CA PRO A 82 23.63 6.28 5.71
C PRO A 82 24.43 5.09 5.16
N ARG A 83 24.42 3.92 5.82
CA ARG A 83 25.21 2.74 5.43
C ARG A 83 24.36 1.51 5.11
N MET A 84 23.07 1.55 5.41
CA MET A 84 22.14 0.45 5.16
C MET A 84 20.92 0.98 4.43
N SER A 85 20.97 0.96 3.10
CA SER A 85 19.85 1.32 2.21
C SER A 85 19.54 0.18 1.25
N ARG A 86 18.33 0.17 0.69
CA ARG A 86 17.96 -0.71 -0.41
C ARG A 86 18.31 -0.06 -1.74
N VAL A 87 17.97 1.23 -1.87
CA VAL A 87 18.20 2.06 -3.05
C VAL A 87 18.99 3.30 -2.62
N ALA A 88 19.83 3.83 -3.51
CA ALA A 88 20.62 5.02 -3.23
C ALA A 88 21.45 4.91 -1.94
N ARG A 89 21.41 5.91 -1.05
CA ARG A 89 22.42 6.09 0.00
C ARG A 89 21.87 5.95 1.41
N LYS A 90 20.56 6.12 1.63
CA LYS A 90 20.00 6.20 2.98
C LYS A 90 18.72 5.40 3.13
N SER A 91 18.41 5.06 4.38
CA SER A 91 17.09 4.57 4.79
C SER A 91 16.71 5.22 6.11
N ILE A 92 15.50 5.00 6.60
CA ILE A 92 15.22 5.21 8.03
C ILE A 92 15.50 3.92 8.80
N ALA A 93 16.15 4.05 9.96
CA ALA A 93 16.28 3.00 10.95
C ALA A 93 15.41 3.34 12.17
N ILE A 94 14.63 2.37 12.64
CA ILE A 94 13.77 2.50 13.82
C ILE A 94 14.12 1.37 14.77
N SER A 95 14.62 1.72 15.96
CA SER A 95 15.22 0.78 16.90
C SER A 95 14.45 0.70 18.21
N VAL A 96 14.56 -0.42 18.90
CA VAL A 96 14.17 -0.55 20.30
C VAL A 96 15.29 -1.22 21.06
N ASP A 97 15.41 -0.90 22.34
CA ASP A 97 16.22 -1.61 23.32
C ASP A 97 15.42 -1.77 24.63
N GLY A 98 16.08 -2.23 25.70
CA GLY A 98 15.44 -2.44 27.01
C GLY A 98 14.78 -1.18 27.62
N LEU A 99 15.09 0.02 27.12
CA LEU A 99 14.62 1.31 27.62
C LEU A 99 13.36 1.80 26.88
N VAL A 100 13.15 1.38 25.63
CA VAL A 100 12.04 1.86 24.80
C VAL A 100 10.72 1.13 25.14
N ARG A 101 9.95 1.67 26.10
CA ARG A 101 8.68 1.09 26.61
C ARG A 101 7.43 1.85 26.17
N GLY A 102 7.31 2.17 24.89
CA GLY A 102 6.25 3.02 24.34
C GLY A 102 4.80 2.53 24.46
N CYS A 103 4.52 1.41 25.14
CA CYS A 103 3.18 0.84 25.31
C CYS A 103 2.94 0.18 26.69
N GLY A 104 3.82 0.39 27.67
CA GLY A 104 3.75 -0.23 29.00
C GLY A 104 4.96 -1.12 29.31
N GLN A 105 5.00 -1.68 30.52
CA GLN A 105 6.19 -2.39 31.01
C GLN A 105 6.51 -3.69 30.26
N SER A 106 5.49 -4.36 29.71
CA SER A 106 5.60 -5.66 29.05
C SER A 106 5.83 -5.57 27.54
N CYS A 107 6.07 -4.38 26.99
CA CYS A 107 6.18 -4.20 25.55
C CYS A 107 7.14 -3.09 25.14
N GLN A 108 7.66 -3.23 23.92
CA GLN A 108 8.50 -2.25 23.26
C GLN A 108 7.76 -1.74 22.03
N ARG A 109 7.71 -0.42 21.87
CA ARG A 109 7.05 0.22 20.73
C ARG A 109 7.84 1.44 20.28
N ASN A 110 8.22 1.46 19.02
CA ASN A 110 8.81 2.61 18.34
C ASN A 110 8.36 2.56 16.89
N GLU A 111 7.49 3.48 16.48
CA GLU A 111 6.82 3.42 15.18
C GLU A 111 6.60 4.81 14.59
N ILE A 112 6.76 4.91 13.27
CA ILE A 112 6.24 6.02 12.47
C ILE A 112 4.88 5.64 11.90
N ARG A 113 4.09 6.66 11.57
CA ARG A 113 2.74 6.54 10.98
C ARG A 113 2.61 7.53 9.84
N GLU A 114 1.86 7.23 8.80
CA GLU A 114 1.44 8.27 7.85
C GLU A 114 0.78 9.45 8.60
N ALA A 115 1.14 10.68 8.25
CA ALA A 115 0.61 11.87 8.89
C ALA A 115 -0.93 11.97 8.73
N PRO A 116 -1.66 12.59 9.68
CA PRO A 116 -3.12 12.64 9.67
C PRO A 116 -3.76 13.10 8.35
N GLN A 117 -3.17 14.10 7.69
CA GLN A 117 -3.60 14.63 6.40
C GLN A 117 -3.48 13.62 5.24
N HIS A 118 -2.75 12.53 5.41
CA HIS A 118 -2.55 11.49 4.39
C HIS A 118 -3.38 10.22 4.61
N GLN A 119 -4.12 10.15 5.72
CA GLN A 119 -5.01 9.01 5.97
C GLN A 119 -6.10 8.97 4.90
N ILE A 120 -6.48 7.76 4.50
CA ILE A 120 -7.49 7.53 3.45
C ILE A 120 -8.73 6.92 4.08
N LYS A 121 -9.90 7.04 3.45
CA LYS A 121 -11.12 6.44 4.01
C LYS A 121 -10.96 4.92 4.05
N PHE A 122 -11.42 4.31 5.12
CA PHE A 122 -11.49 2.86 5.20
C PHE A 122 -12.44 2.35 4.11
N GLY A 123 -12.02 1.33 3.36
CA GLY A 123 -12.74 0.87 2.17
C GLY A 123 -12.25 1.46 0.85
N GLU A 124 -11.49 2.56 0.88
CA GLU A 124 -10.76 3.00 -0.31
C GLU A 124 -9.59 2.06 -0.59
N GLU A 125 -9.34 1.86 -1.88
CA GLU A 125 -8.21 1.08 -2.36
C GLU A 125 -6.95 1.95 -2.40
N ALA A 126 -5.83 1.36 -2.00
CA ALA A 126 -4.51 1.95 -2.21
C ALA A 126 -3.45 0.88 -2.45
N TRP A 127 -2.45 1.25 -3.22
CA TRP A 127 -1.24 0.47 -3.42
C TRP A 127 -0.15 1.00 -2.51
N TYR A 128 0.58 0.11 -1.87
CA TYR A 128 1.71 0.40 -0.99
C TYR A 128 2.93 -0.36 -1.48
N SER A 129 4.03 0.35 -1.67
CA SER A 129 5.32 -0.21 -2.07
C SER A 129 6.38 0.27 -1.10
N PHE A 130 7.22 -0.63 -0.61
CA PHE A 130 8.36 -0.26 0.23
C PHE A 130 9.34 -1.42 0.35
N SER A 131 10.57 -1.08 0.69
CA SER A 131 11.61 -2.05 1.00
C SER A 131 11.88 -2.04 2.49
N PHE A 132 12.07 -3.22 3.09
CA PHE A 132 12.38 -3.29 4.51
C PHE A 132 13.39 -4.39 4.85
N ARG A 133 14.07 -4.21 5.98
CA ARG A 133 14.99 -5.19 6.56
C ARG A 133 14.86 -5.17 8.08
N LEU A 134 15.07 -6.32 8.72
CA LEU A 134 15.04 -6.44 10.19
C LEU A 134 16.37 -6.99 10.70
N THR A 135 16.81 -6.52 11.86
CA THR A 135 18.02 -7.03 12.55
C THR A 135 17.83 -7.07 14.07
N GLY A 136 18.69 -7.84 14.75
CA GLY A 136 18.80 -7.87 16.21
C GLY A 136 17.98 -8.96 16.88
N ALA A 137 17.63 -8.77 18.15
CA ALA A 137 16.96 -9.77 18.97
C ALA A 137 15.53 -10.01 18.48
N THR A 138 15.13 -11.26 18.27
CA THR A 138 13.78 -11.62 17.83
C THR A 138 12.85 -11.85 19.02
N SER A 139 11.58 -11.45 18.91
CA SER A 139 10.60 -11.72 19.96
C SER A 139 10.06 -13.14 19.84
N THR A 140 9.84 -13.79 20.99
CA THR A 140 9.26 -15.15 21.04
C THR A 140 7.75 -15.18 20.80
N SER A 141 7.06 -14.04 20.93
CA SER A 141 5.59 -14.03 20.98
C SER A 141 4.93 -12.98 20.09
N ARG A 142 5.50 -11.78 19.98
CA ARG A 142 4.91 -10.73 19.14
C ARG A 142 5.97 -9.73 18.72
N TRP A 143 6.14 -9.54 17.42
CA TRP A 143 6.72 -8.36 16.79
C TRP A 143 5.88 -8.04 15.55
N VAL A 144 5.30 -6.85 15.51
CA VAL A 144 4.64 -6.27 14.33
C VAL A 144 5.54 -5.18 13.75
N SER A 145 5.87 -5.26 12.46
CA SER A 145 6.78 -4.32 11.80
C SER A 145 6.04 -3.29 10.94
N GLY A 146 5.29 -3.75 9.95
CA GLY A 146 4.36 -2.95 9.16
C GLY A 146 2.91 -3.28 9.52
N GLN A 147 2.05 -2.26 9.65
CA GLN A 147 0.65 -2.49 10.00
C GLN A 147 -0.29 -1.45 9.39
N TRP A 148 -1.44 -1.93 8.90
CA TRP A 148 -2.54 -1.11 8.45
C TRP A 148 -3.66 -1.18 9.48
N LYS A 149 -4.08 0.00 9.94
CA LYS A 149 -5.03 0.16 11.03
C LYS A 149 -6.26 0.89 10.52
N GLN A 150 -7.42 0.39 10.90
CA GLN A 150 -8.65 1.17 10.86
C GLN A 150 -8.62 2.12 12.06
N GLN A 151 -9.00 3.38 11.85
CA GLN A 151 -9.05 4.37 12.91
C GLN A 151 -10.02 3.92 14.00
N SER A 152 -9.58 4.07 15.25
CA SER A 152 -10.31 3.59 16.44
C SER A 152 -10.52 2.07 16.50
N GLY A 153 -9.96 1.28 15.57
CA GLY A 153 -9.93 -0.18 15.65
C GLY A 153 -8.86 -0.67 16.62
N GLY A 154 -9.13 -1.76 17.34
CA GLY A 154 -8.23 -2.31 18.34
C GLY A 154 -6.95 -2.89 17.74
N SER A 155 -7.09 -3.78 16.76
CA SER A 155 -5.97 -4.47 16.09
C SER A 155 -5.80 -4.01 14.64
N PRO A 156 -4.61 -4.21 14.03
CA PRO A 156 -4.44 -3.97 12.60
C PRO A 156 -5.22 -4.99 11.78
N PHE A 157 -5.84 -4.54 10.68
CA PHE A 157 -6.58 -5.41 9.77
C PHE A 157 -5.66 -6.10 8.75
N LEU A 158 -4.47 -5.56 8.53
CA LEU A 158 -3.37 -6.17 7.79
C LEU A 158 -2.08 -5.89 8.57
N ALA A 159 -1.23 -6.90 8.75
CA ALA A 159 0.03 -6.75 9.48
C ALA A 159 1.13 -7.67 8.98
N GLN A 160 2.34 -7.14 8.98
CA GLN A 160 3.61 -7.84 8.89
C GLN A 160 4.08 -8.21 10.30
N ARG A 161 4.43 -9.48 10.52
CA ARG A 161 4.81 -9.99 11.85
C ARG A 161 6.09 -10.80 11.76
N PHE A 162 6.93 -10.71 12.79
CA PHE A 162 8.20 -11.43 12.86
C PHE A 162 8.40 -12.11 14.21
N ASN A 163 7.95 -13.35 14.34
CA ASN A 163 7.96 -14.07 15.60
C ASN A 163 8.85 -15.30 15.49
N ARG A 164 9.76 -15.50 16.46
CA ARG A 164 10.67 -16.65 16.49
C ARG A 164 11.43 -16.87 15.17
N GLY A 165 11.89 -15.80 14.54
CA GLY A 165 12.60 -15.88 13.26
C GLY A 165 11.72 -16.06 12.02
N VAL A 166 10.38 -16.17 12.17
CA VAL A 166 9.47 -16.40 11.05
C VAL A 166 8.73 -15.11 10.70
N TYR A 167 8.88 -14.67 9.46
CA TYR A 167 8.14 -13.57 8.88
C TYR A 167 6.79 -14.05 8.36
N THR A 168 5.71 -13.40 8.77
CA THR A 168 4.34 -13.74 8.36
C THR A 168 3.55 -12.49 8.04
N ILE A 169 2.53 -12.65 7.20
CA ILE A 169 1.52 -11.63 6.94
C ILE A 169 0.19 -12.15 7.47
N THR A 170 -0.53 -11.29 8.20
CA THR A 170 -1.85 -11.61 8.72
C THR A 170 -2.90 -10.62 8.26
N VAL A 171 -4.09 -11.12 7.94
CA VAL A 171 -5.30 -10.34 7.69
C VAL A 171 -6.30 -10.61 8.80
N GLN A 172 -7.07 -9.60 9.20
CA GLN A 172 -8.04 -9.72 10.29
C GLN A 172 -9.46 -9.45 9.80
N ASP A 173 -10.36 -10.32 10.22
CA ASP A 173 -11.82 -10.17 10.14
C ASP A 173 -12.36 -10.14 11.57
N ASP A 174 -12.63 -8.95 12.10
CA ASP A 174 -13.15 -8.80 13.46
C ASP A 174 -12.19 -9.45 14.47
N ASP A 175 -12.61 -10.47 15.21
CA ASP A 175 -11.77 -11.24 16.15
C ASP A 175 -11.02 -12.42 15.50
N CYS A 176 -11.13 -12.61 14.18
CA CYS A 176 -10.47 -13.68 13.44
C CYS A 176 -9.18 -13.15 12.81
N ARG A 177 -8.02 -13.67 13.22
CA ARG A 177 -6.75 -13.38 12.57
C ARG A 177 -6.31 -14.55 11.72
N VAL A 178 -6.08 -14.30 10.45
CA VAL A 178 -5.69 -15.31 9.46
C VAL A 178 -4.25 -15.06 9.03
N VAL A 179 -3.37 -16.06 9.17
CA VAL A 179 -2.04 -16.03 8.53
C VAL A 179 -2.21 -16.35 7.06
N VAL A 180 -1.86 -15.40 6.19
CA VAL A 180 -2.08 -15.50 4.74
C VAL A 180 -0.81 -15.73 3.95
N ALA A 181 0.37 -15.51 4.54
CA ALA A 181 1.67 -15.82 3.95
C ALA A 181 2.75 -15.99 5.03
N SER A 182 3.79 -16.78 4.75
CA SER A 182 4.87 -17.12 5.70
C SER A 182 6.22 -17.27 5.00
N SER A 183 7.33 -16.94 5.67
CA SER A 183 8.69 -17.24 5.23
C SER A 183 9.18 -18.63 5.62
N ASP A 184 8.41 -19.35 6.45
CA ASP A 184 8.67 -20.74 6.76
C ASP A 184 8.37 -21.61 5.54
N ALA A 185 9.39 -22.30 5.01
CA ALA A 185 9.27 -23.14 3.83
C ALA A 185 8.30 -24.31 4.01
N SER A 186 8.04 -24.75 5.25
CA SER A 186 7.01 -25.76 5.52
C SER A 186 5.61 -25.31 5.09
N ALA A 187 5.38 -24.00 4.92
CA ALA A 187 4.14 -23.47 4.36
C ALA A 187 3.88 -23.95 2.91
N GLN A 188 4.92 -24.27 2.13
CA GLN A 188 4.75 -24.81 0.76
C GLN A 188 4.16 -26.21 0.74
N ASN A 189 4.37 -27.00 1.79
CA ASN A 189 4.03 -28.41 1.85
C ASN A 189 2.64 -28.66 2.47
N LEU A 190 1.85 -27.61 2.70
CA LEU A 190 0.46 -27.78 3.10
C LEU A 190 -0.35 -28.25 1.88
N PRO A 191 -1.05 -29.40 1.97
CA PRO A 191 -1.79 -29.91 0.82
C PRO A 191 -2.76 -28.86 0.30
N VAL A 192 -2.54 -28.48 -0.95
CA VAL A 192 -3.47 -27.68 -1.74
C VAL A 192 -4.64 -28.60 -2.10
N THR A 193 -5.57 -28.84 -1.17
CA THR A 193 -6.89 -29.33 -1.55
C THR A 193 -7.66 -28.16 -2.14
N GLU A 194 -7.47 -27.99 -3.44
CA GLU A 194 -8.29 -27.19 -4.33
C GLU A 194 -9.72 -27.74 -4.39
N ARG A 195 -10.68 -26.83 -4.27
CA ARG A 195 -11.87 -26.60 -5.12
C ARG A 195 -13.04 -26.16 -4.25
N ASN A 196 -13.36 -24.88 -4.38
CA ASN A 196 -14.61 -24.21 -3.98
C ASN A 196 -14.81 -23.64 -2.57
N ASN A 197 -13.89 -23.73 -1.60
CA ASN A 197 -13.97 -22.90 -0.37
C ASN A 197 -12.63 -22.92 0.42
N SER A 198 -11.85 -21.82 0.31
CA SER A 198 -10.75 -21.39 1.21
C SER A 198 -10.00 -22.47 2.00
N THR A 199 -8.79 -22.84 1.58
CA THR A 199 -7.95 -23.83 2.29
C THR A 199 -6.49 -23.35 2.43
N THR A 200 -5.90 -23.70 3.59
CA THR A 200 -4.50 -23.55 4.10
C THR A 200 -4.18 -22.36 5.02
N ALA A 201 -5.05 -21.37 5.18
CA ALA A 201 -4.74 -20.25 6.06
C ALA A 201 -4.90 -20.62 7.55
N ARG A 202 -3.86 -20.44 8.38
CA ARG A 202 -3.95 -20.70 9.83
C ARG A 202 -4.76 -19.58 10.48
N ILE A 203 -5.92 -19.93 11.03
CA ILE A 203 -6.81 -19.00 11.71
C ILE A 203 -6.54 -19.07 13.22
N PHE A 204 -6.35 -17.91 13.84
CA PHE A 204 -6.18 -17.75 15.27
C PHE A 204 -7.21 -16.74 15.79
N PRO A 205 -7.84 -16.98 16.96
CA PRO A 205 -8.57 -15.92 17.63
C PRO A 205 -7.61 -14.77 18.00
N VAL A 206 -8.09 -13.54 17.95
CA VAL A 206 -7.35 -12.39 18.49
C VAL A 206 -7.20 -12.59 20.00
N ALA A 207 -5.99 -12.39 20.54
CA ALA A 207 -5.73 -12.62 21.96
C ALA A 207 -6.71 -11.81 22.84
N GLY A 208 -7.40 -12.50 23.76
CA GLY A 208 -8.40 -11.92 24.65
C GLY A 208 -9.87 -12.15 24.26
N THR A 209 -10.14 -12.74 23.09
CA THR A 209 -11.51 -13.02 22.63
C THR A 209 -11.92 -14.46 22.98
N LYS A 210 -13.07 -14.65 23.64
CA LYS A 210 -13.57 -15.98 24.07
C LYS A 210 -14.33 -16.76 22.99
N THR A 211 -14.39 -16.27 21.76
CA THR A 211 -15.26 -16.78 20.70
C THR A 211 -14.53 -17.72 19.74
N THR A 212 -15.26 -18.74 19.27
CA THR A 212 -14.93 -19.45 18.04
C THR A 212 -14.95 -18.44 16.89
N CYS A 213 -13.79 -18.20 16.29
CA CYS A 213 -13.62 -17.17 15.28
C CYS A 213 -14.12 -17.70 13.91
N LYS A 214 -15.23 -17.16 13.40
CA LYS A 214 -15.78 -17.48 12.07
C LYS A 214 -15.51 -16.32 11.11
N THR A 215 -14.84 -16.61 10.01
CA THR A 215 -14.50 -15.62 8.99
C THR A 215 -14.88 -16.12 7.59
N ASP A 216 -15.19 -15.18 6.70
CA ASP A 216 -15.38 -15.42 5.26
C ASP A 216 -14.10 -15.15 4.44
N ILE A 217 -12.96 -14.87 5.11
CA ILE A 217 -11.67 -14.66 4.45
C ILE A 217 -11.30 -15.89 3.61
N ARG A 218 -10.93 -15.63 2.36
CA ARG A 218 -10.41 -16.58 1.39
C ARG A 218 -9.03 -16.17 0.97
N VAL A 219 -8.11 -17.12 0.92
CA VAL A 219 -6.73 -16.91 0.46
C VAL A 219 -6.49 -17.73 -0.80
N GLN A 220 -5.97 -17.07 -1.83
CA GLN A 220 -5.46 -17.69 -3.05
C GLN A 220 -3.95 -17.45 -3.08
N HIS A 221 -3.17 -18.51 -2.91
CA HIS A 221 -1.71 -18.46 -3.00
C HIS A 221 -1.23 -18.64 -4.43
N SER A 222 -0.04 -18.13 -4.73
CA SER A 222 0.72 -18.55 -5.91
C SER A 222 1.40 -19.90 -5.69
N ALA A 223 1.91 -20.52 -6.76
CA ALA A 223 2.69 -21.74 -6.67
C ALA A 223 3.95 -21.57 -5.80
N ASN A 224 4.54 -20.37 -5.76
CA ASN A 224 5.70 -20.06 -4.93
C ASN A 224 5.38 -18.89 -4.00
N HIS A 225 4.65 -19.20 -2.94
CA HIS A 225 4.07 -18.22 -2.00
C HIS A 225 4.87 -18.04 -0.69
N VAL A 226 6.10 -18.57 -0.63
CA VAL A 226 6.97 -18.33 0.55
C VAL A 226 7.48 -16.90 0.53
N LEU A 227 7.41 -16.24 1.67
CA LEU A 227 7.95 -14.89 1.84
C LEU A 227 9.49 -14.95 1.94
N PRO A 228 10.20 -13.97 1.36
CA PRO A 228 11.61 -13.76 1.67
C PRO A 228 11.81 -13.46 3.16
N ASP A 229 12.95 -13.89 3.72
CA ASP A 229 13.30 -13.65 5.12
C ASP A 229 13.96 -12.26 5.28
N PRO A 230 13.33 -11.31 6.00
CA PRO A 230 13.88 -9.96 6.17
C PRO A 230 15.10 -9.88 7.09
N TYR A 231 15.54 -10.98 7.71
CA TYR A 231 16.83 -11.07 8.40
C TYR A 231 17.98 -11.39 7.45
N ARG A 232 17.70 -12.05 6.31
CA ARG A 232 18.71 -12.44 5.32
C ARG A 232 19.02 -11.34 4.30
N GLY A 233 18.18 -10.32 4.23
CA GLY A 233 18.38 -9.20 3.31
C GLY A 233 17.18 -8.26 3.28
N TRP A 234 17.25 -7.30 2.37
CA TRP A 234 16.10 -6.45 2.07
C TRP A 234 14.99 -7.24 1.37
N VAL A 235 13.76 -6.90 1.70
CA VAL A 235 12.56 -7.45 1.07
C VAL A 235 11.76 -6.29 0.48
N ASP A 236 11.54 -6.36 -0.83
CA ASP A 236 10.74 -5.39 -1.57
C ASP A 236 9.28 -5.85 -1.56
N MET A 237 8.43 -5.11 -0.86
CA MET A 237 7.02 -5.45 -0.71
C MET A 237 6.15 -4.55 -1.57
N ASN A 238 5.15 -5.15 -2.21
CA ASN A 238 4.02 -4.42 -2.78
C ASN A 238 2.73 -4.99 -2.24
N TYR A 239 1.80 -4.11 -1.89
CA TYR A 239 0.47 -4.47 -1.44
C TYR A 239 -0.57 -3.68 -2.21
N ARG A 240 -1.63 -4.36 -2.65
CA ARG A 240 -2.91 -3.71 -2.94
C ARG A 240 -3.80 -3.90 -1.73
N VAL A 241 -4.29 -2.82 -1.15
CA VAL A 241 -5.01 -2.84 0.13
C VAL A 241 -6.35 -2.15 -0.03
N ARG A 242 -7.41 -2.90 0.22
CA ARG A 242 -8.77 -2.39 0.40
C ARG A 242 -9.41 -3.12 1.57
N GLY A 243 -9.55 -2.43 2.71
CA GLY A 243 -10.41 -2.90 3.79
C GLY A 243 -11.86 -2.99 3.31
N GLY A 244 -12.72 -3.71 4.03
CA GLY A 244 -14.12 -3.76 3.65
C GLY A 244 -14.87 -4.90 4.33
N ARG A 245 -16.11 -4.64 4.71
CA ARG A 245 -17.01 -5.63 5.30
C ARG A 245 -17.89 -6.28 4.22
N ASN A 246 -18.53 -7.39 4.56
CA ASN A 246 -19.48 -8.11 3.71
C ASN A 246 -18.84 -8.57 2.38
N GLY A 247 -17.65 -9.16 2.46
CA GLY A 247 -16.94 -9.70 1.31
C GLY A 247 -16.23 -8.68 0.40
N LYS A 248 -16.29 -7.38 0.71
CA LYS A 248 -15.74 -6.32 -0.15
C LYS A 248 -14.23 -6.07 0.01
N GLY A 249 -13.62 -6.66 1.03
CA GLY A 249 -12.19 -6.54 1.30
C GLY A 249 -11.34 -7.26 0.25
N LEU A 250 -10.20 -6.67 -0.09
CA LEU A 250 -9.21 -7.19 -1.02
C LEU A 250 -7.80 -6.83 -0.52
N ILE A 251 -6.96 -7.83 -0.31
CA ILE A 251 -5.52 -7.64 -0.13
C ILE A 251 -4.79 -8.47 -1.19
N GLU A 252 -3.88 -7.86 -1.93
CA GLU A 252 -2.94 -8.60 -2.77
C GLU A 252 -1.51 -8.31 -2.32
N ILE A 253 -0.65 -9.32 -2.36
CA ILE A 253 0.69 -9.30 -1.78
C ILE A 253 1.70 -9.74 -2.84
N TRP A 254 2.73 -8.93 -3.03
CA TRP A 254 3.93 -9.28 -3.76
C TRP A 254 5.17 -9.06 -2.88
N ALA A 255 6.15 -9.94 -3.03
CA ALA A 255 7.45 -9.82 -2.38
C ALA A 255 8.55 -10.10 -3.41
N ASN A 256 9.55 -9.22 -3.49
CA ASN A 256 10.65 -9.28 -4.45
C ASN A 256 10.16 -9.51 -5.90
N GLY A 257 9.15 -8.75 -6.32
CA GLY A 257 8.54 -8.84 -7.66
C GLY A 257 7.62 -10.04 -7.88
N ARG A 258 7.54 -10.99 -6.95
CA ARG A 258 6.73 -12.20 -7.08
C ARG A 258 5.37 -12.06 -6.40
N PHE A 259 4.31 -12.46 -7.08
CA PHE A 259 2.98 -12.59 -6.48
C PHE A 259 2.98 -13.70 -5.43
N ILE A 260 2.51 -13.37 -4.23
CA ILE A 260 2.49 -14.29 -3.07
C ILE A 260 1.09 -14.80 -2.81
N ALA A 261 0.14 -13.89 -2.61
CA ALA A 261 -1.24 -14.24 -2.30
C ALA A 261 -2.22 -13.12 -2.63
N ARG A 262 -3.47 -13.51 -2.91
CA ARG A 262 -4.66 -12.65 -2.92
C ARG A 262 -5.59 -13.10 -1.80
N VAL A 263 -6.12 -12.14 -1.07
CA VAL A 263 -7.03 -12.34 0.06
C VAL A 263 -8.30 -11.56 -0.21
N THR A 264 -9.45 -12.22 -0.12
CA THR A 264 -10.77 -11.61 -0.28
C THR A 264 -11.66 -11.97 0.89
N GLY A 265 -12.66 -11.15 1.20
CA GLY A 265 -13.61 -11.42 2.27
C GLY A 265 -13.93 -10.16 3.07
N SER A 266 -14.42 -10.35 4.28
CA SER A 266 -14.59 -9.29 5.25
C SER A 266 -13.25 -9.04 5.95
N ILE A 267 -12.72 -7.82 5.79
CA ILE A 267 -11.41 -7.41 6.30
C ILE A 267 -11.59 -6.11 7.07
N GLY A 268 -11.16 -6.08 8.33
CA GLY A 268 -11.33 -4.95 9.23
C GLY A 268 -12.18 -5.27 10.45
N ASP A 269 -12.46 -4.24 11.23
CA ASP A 269 -13.15 -4.31 12.50
C ASP A 269 -14.57 -3.76 12.33
N LYS A 270 -15.59 -4.49 12.81
CA LYS A 270 -17.00 -4.08 12.67
C LYS A 270 -17.37 -2.91 13.57
N VAL A 271 -16.69 -2.77 14.71
CA VAL A 271 -17.02 -1.78 15.75
C VAL A 271 -16.09 -0.58 15.74
N ALA A 272 -15.13 -0.52 14.81
CA ALA A 272 -14.24 0.61 14.66
C ALA A 272 -15.00 1.86 14.21
N ALA A 273 -15.06 2.86 15.10
CA ALA A 273 -15.85 4.08 14.92
C ALA A 273 -15.23 5.12 13.97
N GLY A 274 -13.95 4.97 13.59
CA GLY A 274 -13.24 5.96 12.79
C GLY A 274 -13.37 5.70 11.28
N PRO A 275 -13.56 6.74 10.44
CA PRO A 275 -13.77 6.56 9.00
C PRO A 275 -12.48 6.30 8.21
N TYR A 276 -11.31 6.45 8.82
CA TYR A 276 -10.03 6.39 8.11
C TYR A 276 -9.25 5.09 8.34
N GLN A 277 -8.31 4.84 7.45
CA GLN A 277 -7.24 3.86 7.58
C GLN A 277 -5.88 4.50 7.33
N TYR A 278 -4.84 3.88 7.88
CA TYR A 278 -3.48 4.39 7.78
C TYR A 278 -2.44 3.28 7.95
N PHE A 279 -1.27 3.50 7.38
CA PHE A 279 -0.10 2.65 7.54
C PHE A 279 0.81 3.14 8.68
N LYS A 280 1.45 2.18 9.34
CA LYS A 280 2.53 2.38 10.30
C LYS A 280 3.67 1.42 10.03
N PHE A 281 4.88 1.85 10.36
CA PHE A 281 6.07 1.02 10.30
C PHE A 281 6.97 1.23 11.51
N GLY A 282 7.63 0.18 11.96
CA GLY A 282 8.64 0.23 13.02
C GLY A 282 8.71 -1.08 13.78
N ILE A 283 8.78 -0.99 15.11
CA ILE A 283 8.81 -2.15 16.00
C ILE A 283 7.70 -2.00 17.02
N TYR A 284 6.74 -2.93 17.00
CA TYR A 284 5.79 -3.11 18.09
C TYR A 284 5.80 -4.56 18.56
N ARG A 285 6.51 -4.81 19.68
CA ARG A 285 6.77 -6.16 20.18
C ARG A 285 6.52 -6.32 21.67
N ASN A 286 6.40 -7.56 22.11
CA ASN A 286 6.50 -7.86 23.55
C ASN A 286 7.94 -7.62 24.02
N PHE A 287 8.10 -7.25 25.29
CA PHE A 287 9.41 -6.99 25.84
C PHE A 287 10.34 -8.18 25.56
N THR A 288 11.44 -7.89 24.89
CA THR A 288 12.44 -8.87 24.50
C THR A 288 13.79 -8.27 24.85
N PRO A 289 14.63 -8.96 25.66
CA PRO A 289 15.99 -8.50 25.92
C PRO A 289 16.79 -8.34 24.63
N GLY A 290 17.64 -7.31 24.59
CA GLY A 290 18.50 -7.01 23.45
C GLY A 290 17.90 -6.05 22.42
N PRO A 291 18.76 -5.33 21.68
CA PRO A 291 18.31 -4.35 20.71
C PRO A 291 17.74 -5.02 19.46
N ALA A 292 16.87 -4.30 18.77
CA ALA A 292 16.41 -4.67 17.44
C ALA A 292 16.14 -3.43 16.61
N THR A 293 16.32 -3.55 15.30
CA THR A 293 16.16 -2.44 14.36
C THR A 293 15.35 -2.89 13.16
N ALA A 294 14.39 -2.06 12.77
CA ALA A 294 13.63 -2.18 11.55
C ALA A 294 14.03 -1.03 10.61
N TYR A 295 14.50 -1.39 9.42
CA TYR A 295 14.87 -0.45 8.38
C TYR A 295 13.74 -0.36 7.36
N LEU A 296 13.40 0.85 6.92
CA LEU A 296 12.43 1.13 5.87
C LEU A 296 13.06 2.02 4.81
N ASP A 297 12.76 1.72 3.56
CA ASP A 297 13.26 2.46 2.42
C ASP A 297 12.21 2.48 1.29
N ASN A 298 12.33 3.46 0.38
CA ASN A 298 11.57 3.60 -0.86
C ASN A 298 10.06 3.44 -0.69
N TYR A 299 9.50 4.11 0.34
CA TYR A 299 8.07 4.05 0.61
C TYR A 299 7.28 4.82 -0.45
N THR A 300 6.23 4.22 -0.98
CA THR A 300 5.25 4.86 -1.86
C THR A 300 3.85 4.33 -1.54
N ARG A 301 2.87 5.24 -1.51
CA ARG A 301 1.44 4.94 -1.51
C ARG A 301 0.74 5.70 -2.63
N ILE A 302 -0.04 5.01 -3.46
CA ILE A 302 -0.88 5.60 -4.52
C ILE A 302 -2.32 5.07 -4.43
N ARG A 303 -3.32 5.85 -4.88
CA ARG A 303 -4.75 5.46 -4.84
C ARG A 303 -5.26 4.79 -6.12
N SER A 304 -4.48 4.85 -7.18
CA SER A 304 -4.71 4.14 -8.44
C SER A 304 -3.35 3.87 -9.06
N MET A 305 -3.17 2.69 -9.65
CA MET A 305 -2.05 2.49 -10.58
C MET A 305 -2.22 3.51 -11.71
N PRO A 306 -1.15 4.19 -12.18
CA PRO A 306 -1.18 4.78 -13.50
C PRO A 306 -1.60 3.67 -14.46
N VAL A 307 -2.60 3.91 -15.30
CA VAL A 307 -2.93 3.00 -16.40
C VAL A 307 -1.77 3.05 -17.39
N THR A 308 -0.67 2.38 -17.05
CA THR A 308 0.23 1.83 -18.04
C THR A 308 -0.48 0.56 -18.47
N THR A 309 -0.90 0.52 -19.73
CA THR A 309 -1.48 -0.64 -20.38
C THR A 309 -0.64 -1.87 -20.04
N TYR A 310 -1.16 -2.70 -19.13
CA TYR A 310 -0.70 -4.07 -18.96
C TYR A 310 -1.08 -4.79 -20.25
N VAL A 311 -0.20 -4.75 -21.25
CA VAL A 311 -0.25 -5.72 -22.33
C VAL A 311 0.13 -7.04 -21.68
N GLN A 312 -0.85 -7.93 -21.60
CA GLN A 312 -0.64 -9.32 -21.24
C GLN A 312 0.22 -9.95 -22.35
N GLY A 313 1.54 -9.81 -22.24
CA GLY A 313 2.49 -10.53 -23.06
C GLY A 313 2.49 -11.98 -22.62
N ASP A 314 1.93 -12.86 -23.46
CA ASP A 314 2.31 -14.26 -23.46
C ASP A 314 3.84 -14.34 -23.57
N ASN A 315 4.44 -15.20 -22.74
CA ASN A 315 5.89 -15.44 -22.58
C ASN A 315 6.57 -14.66 -21.44
N GLY A 316 6.33 -15.13 -20.22
CA GLY A 316 7.34 -15.96 -19.56
C GLY A 316 8.56 -15.32 -18.89
N ASP A 317 8.93 -14.08 -19.18
CA ASP A 317 10.04 -13.42 -18.47
C ASP A 317 9.72 -11.95 -18.16
N ARG A 318 9.79 -11.60 -16.88
CA ARG A 318 9.63 -10.23 -16.39
C ARG A 318 10.88 -9.85 -15.61
N GLN A 319 11.66 -8.93 -16.15
CA GLN A 319 12.62 -8.16 -15.36
C GLN A 319 12.01 -6.81 -14.98
N LEU A 320 12.38 -6.36 -13.78
CA LEU A 320 12.04 -5.07 -13.19
C LEU A 320 12.82 -3.94 -13.85
#